data_AF-A0A9Q1QTM7-F1
#
_entry.id   AF-A0A9Q1QTM7-F1
#
_cell.length_a   1.000
_cell.length_b   1.000
_cell.length_c   1.000
_cell.angle_alpha   90.00
_cell.angle_beta   90.00
_cell.angle_gamma   90.00
#
_symmetry.space_group_name_H-M   'P 1'
#
loop_
_entity.id
_entity.type
_entity.pdbx_description
1 polymer ?
#
loop_
_entity_poly.entity_id
_entity_poly.type
_entity_poly.pdbx_seq_one_letter_code
_entity_poly.pdbx_strand_id
1 'polypeptide(L)'
;MIAGFITDVIGTHSVFGASVFGLIIPNGPLGLTLVEKLEDFVSGLLLPLFFAISGLKTQISAIDGAATWGILCVVIILACAGKVIGVVLVTLYYKMPFYEGLSLGLLMNAKGFIEMIVLNVGKDQKVLDENLLL
;
A
#
# COMPACT_ATOMS: atom_id res chain seq x y z
N MET A 1 -2.86 20.60 -1.43
CA MET A 1 -2.25 20.87 -2.75
C MET A 1 -0.95 21.67 -2.62
N ILE A 2 -0.93 22.84 -1.96
CA ILE A 2 0.28 23.69 -1.82
C ILE A 2 1.39 23.01 -0.98
N ALA A 3 1.05 22.38 0.16
CA ALA A 3 2.02 21.66 0.99
C ALA A 3 2.66 20.46 0.27
N GLY A 4 1.87 19.70 -0.51
CA GLY A 4 2.37 18.61 -1.34
C GLY A 4 3.30 19.09 -2.46
N PHE A 5 2.99 20.23 -3.08
CA PHE A 5 3.83 20.83 -4.12
C PHE A 5 5.19 21.32 -3.58
N ILE A 6 5.20 21.90 -2.37
CA ILE A 6 6.44 22.30 -1.70
C ILE A 6 7.30 21.08 -1.35
N THR A 7 6.66 19.96 -0.98
CA THR A 7 7.38 18.74 -0.59
C THR A 7 7.92 17.97 -1.80
N ASP A 8 7.19 17.96 -2.92
CA ASP A 8 7.67 17.44 -4.21
C ASP A 8 8.91 18.18 -4.72
N VAL A 9 8.96 19.51 -4.52
CA VAL A 9 10.15 20.32 -4.87
C VAL A 9 11.36 19.99 -3.99
N ILE A 10 11.15 19.47 -2.77
CA ILE A 10 12.20 19.09 -1.81
C ILE A 10 12.74 17.68 -2.09
N GLY A 11 12.14 16.92 -3.02
CA GLY A 11 12.62 15.58 -3.41
C GLY A 11 12.20 14.45 -2.46
N THR A 12 11.35 14.75 -1.49
CA THR A 12 10.66 13.75 -0.66
C THR A 12 9.23 13.64 -1.13
N HIS A 13 8.78 12.42 -1.45
CA HIS A 13 7.43 12.15 -1.95
C HIS A 13 6.34 13.01 -1.31
N SER A 14 5.49 13.63 -2.15
CA SER A 14 4.31 14.43 -1.79
C SER A 14 3.44 13.89 -0.64
N VAL A 15 3.47 12.57 -0.40
CA VAL A 15 2.81 11.87 0.71
C VAL A 15 3.23 12.40 2.09
N PHE A 16 4.52 12.70 2.29
CA PHE A 16 5.01 13.14 3.61
C PHE A 16 4.47 14.53 3.98
N GLY A 17 4.36 15.43 3.00
CA GLY A 17 3.78 16.76 3.19
C GLY A 17 2.28 16.72 3.53
N ALA A 18 1.55 15.78 2.94
CA ALA A 18 0.14 15.55 3.28
C ALA A 18 -0.02 15.02 4.72
N SER A 19 0.86 14.13 5.18
CA SER A 19 0.85 13.61 6.56
C SER A 19 1.16 14.71 7.60
N VAL A 20 2.14 15.57 7.34
CA VAL A 20 2.46 16.69 8.24
C VAL A 20 1.33 17.71 8.27
N PHE A 21 0.71 18.01 7.13
CA PHE A 21 -0.47 18.88 7.07
C PHE A 21 -1.63 18.31 7.90
N GLY A 22 -1.86 17.00 7.85
CA GLY A 22 -2.84 16.31 8.68
C GLY A 22 -2.57 16.44 10.18
N LEU A 23 -1.31 16.39 10.61
CA LEU A 23 -0.91 16.55 12.01
C LEU A 23 -1.12 17.97 12.56
N ILE A 24 -1.10 18.99 11.68
CA ILE A 24 -1.29 20.40 12.06
C ILE A 24 -2.78 20.71 12.31
N ILE A 25 -3.70 19.90 11.77
CA ILE A 25 -5.14 20.10 11.94
C ILE A 25 -5.50 19.89 13.43
N PRO A 26 -6.09 20.89 14.10
CA PRO A 26 -6.42 20.77 15.52
C PRO A 26 -7.56 19.77 15.74
N ASN A 27 -7.45 19.00 16.83
CA ASN A 27 -8.48 18.07 17.28
C ASN A 27 -9.68 18.85 17.87
N GLY A 28 -10.56 19.33 16.99
CA GLY A 28 -11.80 20.01 17.34
C GLY A 28 -12.95 19.59 16.42
N PRO A 29 -14.19 20.05 16.68
CA PRO A 29 -15.35 19.69 15.88
C PRO A 29 -15.17 20.05 14.39
N LEU A 30 -14.43 21.13 14.10
CA LEU A 30 -14.06 21.51 12.74
C LEU A 30 -13.11 20.50 12.06
N GLY A 31 -12.14 19.94 12.79
CA GLY A 31 -11.22 18.93 12.26
C GLY A 31 -11.95 17.63 11.95
N LEU A 32 -12.86 17.22 12.84
CA LEU A 32 -13.68 16.01 12.66
C LEU A 32 -14.60 16.10 11.44
N THR A 33 -15.34 17.20 11.29
CA THR A 33 -16.19 17.41 10.10
C THR A 33 -15.37 17.50 8.81
N LEU A 34 -14.16 18.09 8.88
CA LEU A 34 -13.28 18.16 7.72
C LEU A 34 -12.75 16.77 7.31
N VAL A 35 -12.38 15.94 8.28
CA VAL A 35 -11.95 14.54 8.06
C VAL A 35 -13.09 13.72 7.49
N GLU A 36 -14.30 13.78 8.06
CA GLU A 36 -15.46 13.05 7.54
C GLU A 36 -15.77 13.42 6.08
N LYS A 37 -15.77 14.71 5.74
CA LYS A 37 -16.01 15.15 4.36
C LYS A 37 -14.90 14.73 3.39
N LEU A 38 -13.65 14.71 3.86
CA LEU A 38 -12.52 14.21 3.08
C LEU A 38 -12.62 12.69 2.90
N GLU A 39 -12.98 11.95 3.93
CA GLU A 39 -13.12 10.50 3.90
C GLU A 39 -14.26 10.05 2.97
N ASP A 40 -15.42 10.73 3.03
CA ASP A 40 -16.53 10.50 2.10
C ASP A 40 -16.08 10.71 0.63
N PHE A 41 -15.31 11.76 0.37
CA PHE A 41 -14.80 12.04 -0.97
C PHE A 41 -13.73 11.03 -1.42
N VAL A 42 -12.83 10.64 -0.51
CA VAL A 42 -11.77 9.67 -0.80
C VAL A 42 -12.36 8.29 -1.07
N SER A 43 -13.25 7.80 -0.20
CA SER A 43 -13.87 6.49 -0.34
C SER A 43 -14.87 6.44 -1.52
N GLY A 44 -15.61 7.53 -1.76
CA GLY A 44 -16.62 7.60 -2.82
C GLY A 44 -16.07 7.79 -4.22
N LEU A 45 -14.95 8.51 -4.39
CA LEU A 45 -14.41 8.87 -5.72
C LEU A 45 -12.96 8.46 -5.92
N LEU A 46 -12.08 8.80 -4.97
CA LEU A 46 -10.63 8.69 -5.15
C LEU A 46 -10.14 7.24 -5.10
N LEU A 47 -10.72 6.43 -4.20
CA LEU A 47 -10.38 5.02 -4.00
C LEU A 47 -10.83 4.15 -5.20
N PRO A 48 -12.09 4.26 -5.71
CA PRO A 48 -12.50 3.57 -6.94
C PRO A 48 -11.66 3.97 -8.15
N LEU A 49 -11.35 5.27 -8.31
CA LEU A 49 -10.54 5.77 -9.41
C LEU A 49 -9.10 5.22 -9.34
N PHE A 50 -8.51 5.16 -8.14
CA PHE A 50 -7.18 4.56 -7.94
C PHE A 50 -7.16 3.09 -8.37
N PHE A 51 -8.15 2.30 -7.93
CA PHE A 51 -8.24 0.89 -8.32
C PHE A 51 -8.48 0.73 -9.83
N ALA A 52 -9.27 1.60 -10.46
CA ALA A 52 -9.48 1.59 -11.89
C ALA A 52 -8.18 1.88 -12.68
N ILE A 53 -7.45 2.94 -12.31
CA ILE A 53 -6.18 3.30 -12.96
C ILE A 53 -5.15 2.19 -12.77
N SER A 54 -5.04 1.63 -11.57
CA SER A 54 -4.06 0.58 -11.34
C SER A 54 -4.45 -0.76 -11.96
N GLY A 55 -5.74 -1.08 -12.05
CA GLY A 55 -6.22 -2.22 -12.83
C GLY A 55 -5.89 -2.06 -14.31
N LEU A 56 -6.04 -0.84 -14.86
CA LEU A 56 -5.71 -0.53 -16.25
C LEU A 56 -4.20 -0.55 -16.53
N LYS A 57 -3.36 -0.13 -15.58
CA LYS A 57 -1.88 -0.27 -15.65
C LYS A 57 -1.44 -1.74 -15.56
N THR A 58 -2.29 -2.66 -15.10
CA THR A 58 -1.97 -4.09 -14.95
C THR A 58 -2.24 -4.83 -16.26
N GLN A 59 -1.23 -4.92 -17.12
CA GLN A 59 -1.28 -5.73 -18.34
C GLN A 59 -1.13 -7.22 -18.00
N ILE A 60 -2.26 -7.90 -17.83
CA ILE A 60 -2.33 -9.36 -17.60
C ILE A 60 -1.82 -10.14 -18.83
N SER A 61 -1.82 -9.51 -20.01
CA SER A 61 -1.36 -10.06 -21.29
C SER A 61 0.17 -10.23 -21.40
N ALA A 62 0.96 -9.80 -20.41
CA ALA A 62 2.41 -10.04 -20.39
C ALA A 62 2.78 -11.42 -19.81
N ILE A 63 1.82 -12.15 -19.21
CA ILE A 63 2.04 -13.48 -18.62
C ILE A 63 1.60 -14.55 -19.64
N ASP A 64 2.37 -14.69 -20.72
CA ASP A 64 2.22 -15.79 -21.67
C ASP A 64 3.18 -16.93 -21.28
N GLY A 65 2.69 -17.86 -20.44
CA GLY A 65 3.42 -19.09 -20.11
C GLY A 65 3.04 -19.72 -18.77
N ALA A 66 2.85 -21.05 -18.75
CA ALA A 66 2.59 -21.82 -17.53
C ALA A 66 3.74 -21.73 -16.50
N ALA A 67 4.98 -21.50 -16.98
CA ALA A 67 6.15 -21.31 -16.12
C ALA A 67 6.10 -19.99 -15.33
N THR A 68 5.68 -18.90 -15.98
CA THR A 68 5.56 -17.56 -15.37
C THR A 68 4.45 -17.54 -14.31
N TRP A 69 3.33 -18.24 -14.57
CA TRP A 69 2.27 -18.48 -13.58
C TRP A 69 2.78 -19.25 -12.35
N GLY A 70 3.62 -20.27 -12.57
CA GLY A 70 4.21 -21.06 -11.49
C GLY A 70 5.09 -20.21 -10.57
N ILE A 71 5.99 -19.40 -11.15
CA ILE A 71 6.87 -18.51 -10.39
C ILE A 71 6.05 -17.45 -9.62
N LEU A 72 5.03 -16.86 -10.26
CA LEU A 72 4.12 -15.91 -9.61
C LEU A 72 3.44 -16.53 -8.39
N CYS A 73 2.85 -17.73 -8.53
CA CYS A 73 2.21 -18.42 -7.42
C CYS A 73 3.19 -18.73 -6.27
N VAL A 74 4.41 -19.17 -6.59
CA VAL A 74 5.44 -19.43 -5.58
C VAL A 74 5.82 -18.16 -4.83
N VAL A 75 6.05 -17.05 -5.54
CA VAL A 75 6.39 -15.77 -4.92
C VAL A 75 5.26 -15.28 -4.02
N ILE A 76 4.00 -15.38 -4.46
CA ILE A 76 2.84 -15.00 -3.65
C ILE A 76 2.75 -15.84 -2.38
N ILE A 77 2.89 -17.17 -2.48
CA ILE A 77 2.83 -18.06 -1.32
C ILE A 77 3.98 -17.75 -0.36
N LEU A 78 5.20 -17.56 -0.89
CA LEU A 78 6.38 -17.28 -0.07
C LEU A 78 6.25 -15.91 0.64
N ALA A 79 5.74 -14.90 -0.04
CA ALA A 79 5.48 -13.57 0.54
C ALA A 79 4.41 -13.63 1.63
N CYS A 80 3.29 -14.30 1.38
CA CYS A 80 2.23 -14.53 2.37
C CYS A 80 2.76 -15.29 3.59
N ALA A 81 3.47 -16.40 3.36
CA ALA A 81 4.04 -17.22 4.42
C ALA A 81 5.06 -16.44 5.24
N GLY A 82 5.94 -15.67 4.59
CA GLY A 82 6.93 -14.82 5.28
C GLY A 82 6.27 -13.78 6.19
N LYS A 83 5.22 -13.10 5.73
CA LYS A 83 4.45 -12.13 6.54
C LYS A 83 3.76 -12.82 7.72
N VAL A 84 3.08 -13.95 7.50
CA VAL A 84 2.37 -14.67 8.56
C VAL A 84 3.34 -15.24 9.60
N ILE A 85 4.40 -15.92 9.17
CA ILE A 85 5.40 -16.51 10.06
C ILE A 85 6.12 -15.42 10.88
N GLY A 86 6.47 -14.30 10.25
CA GLY A 86 7.09 -13.16 10.94
C GLY A 86 6.21 -12.61 12.06
N VAL A 87 4.91 -12.44 11.81
CA VAL A 87 3.97 -11.95 12.82
C VAL A 87 3.72 -12.98 13.91
N VAL A 88 3.57 -14.25 13.55
CA VAL A 88 3.41 -15.34 14.52
C VAL A 88 4.64 -15.44 15.45
N LEU A 89 5.86 -15.31 14.92
CA LEU A 89 7.09 -15.27 15.73
C LEU A 89 7.11 -14.12 16.73
N VAL A 90 6.75 -12.91 16.29
CA VAL A 90 6.71 -11.72 17.16
C VAL A 90 5.64 -11.87 18.23
N THR A 91 4.42 -12.29 17.86
CA THR A 91 3.33 -12.49 18.83
C THR A 91 3.64 -13.59 19.84
N LEU A 92 4.37 -14.63 19.45
CA LEU A 92 4.88 -15.65 20.37
C LEU A 92 5.86 -15.05 21.40
N TYR A 93 6.76 -14.17 20.97
CA TYR A 93 7.70 -13.48 21.85
C TYR A 93 6.99 -12.58 22.89
N TYR A 94 5.89 -11.95 22.48
CA TYR A 94 5.04 -11.14 23.36
C TYR A 94 4.02 -11.97 24.19
N LYS A 95 4.09 -13.31 24.13
CA LYS A 95 3.17 -14.24 24.82
C LYS A 95 1.68 -14.03 24.49
N MET A 96 1.38 -13.58 23.28
CA MET A 96 0.01 -13.56 22.76
C MET A 96 -0.44 -14.96 22.34
N PRO A 97 -1.74 -15.28 22.41
CA PRO A 97 -2.24 -16.57 21.99
C PRO A 97 -2.13 -16.76 20.48
N PHE A 98 -1.86 -18.00 20.06
CA PHE A 98 -1.54 -18.35 18.67
C PHE A 98 -2.65 -17.97 17.67
N TYR A 99 -3.92 -17.98 18.11
CA TYR A 99 -5.06 -17.59 17.27
C TYR A 99 -5.06 -16.09 16.96
N GLU A 100 -4.63 -15.24 17.89
CA GLU A 100 -4.45 -13.79 17.68
C GLU A 100 -3.28 -13.54 16.75
N GLY A 101 -2.16 -14.24 16.93
CA GLY A 101 -1.01 -14.15 16.04
C GLY A 101 -1.32 -14.52 14.60
N LEU A 102 -2.09 -15.60 14.38
CA LEU A 102 -2.51 -16.00 13.04
C LEU A 102 -3.48 -14.99 12.40
N SER A 103 -4.43 -14.47 13.17
CA SER A 103 -5.38 -13.46 12.71
C SER A 103 -4.67 -12.16 12.34
N LEU A 104 -3.68 -11.74 13.13
CA LEU A 104 -2.87 -10.55 12.86
C LEU A 104 -1.98 -10.76 11.62
N GLY A 105 -1.40 -11.95 11.45
CA GLY A 105 -0.61 -12.30 10.28
C GLY A 105 -1.43 -12.30 8.99
N LEU A 106 -2.67 -12.79 9.03
CA LEU A 106 -3.61 -12.70 7.90
C LEU A 106 -4.03 -11.26 7.61
N LEU A 107 -4.30 -10.45 8.65
CA LEU A 107 -4.62 -9.03 8.49
C LEU A 107 -3.49 -8.23 7.83
N MET A 108 -2.23 -8.57 8.08
CA MET A 108 -1.10 -7.91 7.42
C MET A 108 -1.03 -8.17 5.90
N ASN A 109 -1.61 -9.26 5.42
CA ASN A 109 -1.73 -9.52 3.97
C ASN A 109 -2.83 -8.68 3.31
N ALA A 110 -3.86 -8.26 4.07
CA ALA A 110 -4.95 -7.42 3.55
C ALA A 110 -4.55 -5.94 3.36
N LYS A 111 -3.42 -5.50 3.94
CA LYS A 111 -2.94 -4.10 3.90
C LYS A 111 -2.17 -3.77 2.60
N GLY A 112 -2.66 -4.25 1.45
CA GLY A 112 -1.97 -4.14 0.15
C GLY A 112 -2.09 -2.77 -0.54
N PHE A 113 -3.04 -1.93 -0.14
CA PHE A 113 -3.30 -0.64 -0.80
C PHE A 113 -2.11 0.33 -0.71
N ILE A 114 -1.47 0.43 0.46
CA ILE A 114 -0.31 1.31 0.66
C ILE A 114 0.91 0.80 -0.10
N GLU A 115 1.16 -0.53 -0.08
CA GLU A 115 2.25 -1.14 -0.85
C GLU A 115 2.08 -0.91 -2.36
N MET A 116 0.85 -0.98 -2.86
CA MET A 116 0.51 -0.70 -4.25
C MET A 116 0.71 0.77 -4.64
N ILE A 117 0.42 1.72 -3.74
CA ILE A 117 0.76 3.14 -3.95
C ILE A 117 2.28 3.30 -4.03
N VAL A 118 3.02 2.74 -3.08
CA VAL A 118 4.49 2.83 -3.04
C VAL A 118 5.11 2.18 -4.29
N LEU A 119 4.58 1.06 -4.75
CA LEU A 119 5.03 0.39 -5.98
C LEU A 119 4.71 1.21 -7.24
N ASN A 120 3.50 1.77 -7.38
CA ASN A 120 3.16 2.64 -8.51
C ASN A 120 4.05 3.88 -8.55
N VAL A 121 4.30 4.46 -7.38
CA VAL A 121 5.16 5.62 -7.20
C VAL A 121 6.64 5.29 -7.49
N GLY A 122 7.13 4.13 -7.03
CA GLY A 122 8.47 3.64 -7.34
C GLY A 122 8.66 3.29 -8.82
N LYS A 123 7.60 2.83 -9.50
CA LYS A 123 7.59 2.60 -10.95
C LYS A 123 7.63 3.92 -11.74
N ASP A 124 6.88 4.95 -11.31
CA ASP A 124 6.90 6.27 -11.95
C ASP A 124 8.26 7.00 -11.76
N GLN A 125 9.03 6.67 -10.71
CA GLN A 125 10.41 7.17 -10.53
C GLN A 125 11.47 6.51 -11.45
N LYS A 126 11.11 5.60 -12.37
CA LYS A 126 12.03 4.91 -13.32
C LYS A 126 13.22 4.17 -12.67
N VAL A 127 13.15 3.81 -11.39
CA VAL A 127 14.21 3.02 -10.71
C VAL A 127 14.10 1.52 -11.02
N LEU A 128 12.96 1.07 -11.55
CA LEU A 128 12.77 -0.29 -12.05
C LEU A 128 13.05 -0.32 -13.55
N ASP A 129 14.30 -0.65 -13.88
CA ASP A 129 14.73 -0.99 -15.23
C ASP A 129 13.81 -2.10 -15.78
N GLU A 130 13.23 -1.90 -16.96
CA GLU A 130 12.35 -2.86 -17.66
C GLU A 130 13.07 -4.16 -18.08
N ASN A 131 14.34 -4.34 -17.69
CA ASN A 131 15.23 -5.39 -18.17
C ASN A 131 15.51 -6.52 -17.16
N LEU A 132 14.85 -6.55 -15.98
CA LEU A 132 14.97 -7.65 -15.02
C LEU A 132 13.69 -8.52 -14.95
N LEU A 133 13.02 -8.68 -16.08
CA LEU A 133 11.97 -9.69 -16.31
C LEU A 133 12.36 -10.56 -17.52
N LEU A 134 13.54 -11.18 -17.43
CA LEU A 134 13.93 -12.34 -18.22
C LEU A 134 14.28 -13.50 -17.28
#